data_AF-D0QWT5-F1
#
_entry.id   AF-D0QWT5-F1
#
_cell.length_a   1.000
_cell.length_b   1.000
_cell.length_c   1.000
_cell.angle_alpha   90.00
_cell.angle_beta   90.00
_cell.angle_gamma   90.00
#
_symmetry.space_group_name_H-M   'P 1'
#
loop_
_entity.id
_entity.type
_entity.pdbx_description
1 polymer ?
#
loop_
_entity_poly.entity_id
_entity_poly.type
_entity_poly.pdbx_seq_one_letter_code
_entity_poly.pdbx_strand_id
1 'polypeptide(L)'
;MGMDKGFVAGAVFPVVALIKMRLLLLMLGLAWTFLAPARGSFDLIGQSIKDALAEYTLTDIMNNNQFAGIEFGEAEDGFPAFRFLQTADVKSPYRMLLPEKLYEFAILITYRQSSLKGGYLFSVVNPLDTVVQLGVHLSPVVKNSYNVSLVYTQADQSIGRKLASFSVAHVAEKWNS
;
A
#
# COMPACT_ATOMS: atom_id res chain seq x y z
N MET A 1 80.09 -23.81 26.62
CA MET A 1 79.06 -24.37 25.72
C MET A 1 78.15 -25.25 26.54
N GLY A 2 76.83 -25.01 26.49
CA GLY A 2 75.80 -25.72 27.27
C GLY A 2 74.87 -24.72 27.97
N MET A 3 73.96 -24.09 27.23
CA MET A 3 72.59 -24.54 26.89
C MET A 3 71.60 -24.34 28.04
N ASP A 4 70.81 -23.29 27.83
CA ASP A 4 69.47 -23.05 28.32
C ASP A 4 68.60 -24.31 28.34
N LYS A 5 67.82 -24.47 29.41
CA LYS A 5 66.67 -25.39 29.42
C LYS A 5 65.43 -24.61 29.76
N GLY A 6 64.68 -24.29 28.70
CA GLY A 6 63.33 -23.74 28.77
C GLY A 6 62.34 -24.73 29.39
N PHE A 7 61.38 -24.17 30.10
CA PHE A 7 60.22 -24.82 30.70
C PHE A 7 59.14 -25.07 29.65
N VAL A 8 58.49 -26.24 29.65
CA VAL A 8 57.24 -26.48 28.92
C VAL A 8 56.29 -27.30 29.79
N ALA A 9 55.22 -26.68 30.29
CA ALA A 9 54.06 -27.35 30.85
C ALA A 9 52.98 -27.46 29.77
N GLY A 10 52.72 -28.67 29.28
CA GLY A 10 51.62 -28.94 28.35
C GLY A 10 50.36 -29.35 29.10
N ALA A 11 49.34 -28.50 29.10
CA ALA A 11 48.00 -28.88 29.55
C ALA A 11 47.32 -29.69 28.43
N VAL A 12 47.19 -31.01 28.62
CA VAL A 12 46.43 -31.88 27.72
C VAL A 12 44.97 -31.82 28.15
N PHE A 13 44.15 -31.06 27.42
CA PHE A 13 42.71 -31.04 27.65
C PHE A 13 42.07 -32.30 27.04
N PRO A 14 41.30 -33.10 27.79
CA PRO A 14 40.68 -34.30 27.25
C PRO A 14 39.57 -33.94 26.25
N VAL A 15 39.62 -34.55 25.07
CA VAL A 15 38.65 -34.38 23.95
C VAL A 15 37.19 -34.52 24.40
N VAL A 16 36.93 -35.35 25.42
CA VAL A 16 35.61 -35.57 26.02
C VAL A 16 35.03 -34.29 26.67
N ALA A 17 35.88 -33.44 27.27
CA ALA A 17 35.44 -32.19 27.87
C ALA A 17 35.02 -31.15 26.81
N LEU A 18 35.70 -31.15 25.65
CA LEU A 18 35.39 -30.27 24.54
C LEU A 18 34.04 -30.62 23.87
N ILE A 19 33.72 -31.91 23.78
CA ILE A 19 32.45 -32.41 23.23
C ILE A 19 31.27 -32.07 24.15
N LYS A 20 31.42 -32.25 25.47
CA LYS A 20 30.40 -31.88 26.46
C LYS A 20 30.05 -30.39 26.42
N MET A 21 31.07 -29.52 26.27
CA MET A 21 30.88 -28.07 26.24
C MET A 21 30.13 -27.60 24.97
N ARG A 22 30.40 -28.23 23.83
CA ARG A 22 29.69 -27.93 22.57
C ARG A 22 28.23 -28.38 22.60
N LEU A 23 27.94 -29.50 23.26
CA LEU A 23 26.57 -29.99 23.42
C LEU A 23 25.75 -29.08 24.35
N LEU A 24 26.36 -28.57 25.43
CA LEU A 24 25.71 -27.63 26.36
C LEU A 24 25.31 -26.31 25.68
N LEU A 25 26.19 -25.77 24.81
CA LEU A 25 25.91 -24.56 24.04
C LEU A 25 24.78 -24.75 23.01
N LEU A 26 24.70 -25.93 22.38
CA LEU A 26 23.61 -26.28 21.47
C LEU A 26 22.24 -26.34 22.19
N MET A 27 22.21 -26.90 23.40
CA MET A 27 20.97 -26.99 24.19
C MET A 27 20.52 -25.61 24.69
N LEU A 28 21.45 -24.72 25.05
CA LEU A 28 21.13 -23.35 25.46
C LEU A 28 20.59 -22.49 24.31
N GLY A 29 21.10 -22.69 23.09
CA GLY A 29 20.60 -22.04 21.87
C GLY A 29 19.17 -22.45 21.51
N LEU A 30 18.82 -23.73 21.69
CA LEU A 30 17.47 -24.24 21.45
C LEU A 30 16.45 -23.75 22.50
N ALA A 31 16.89 -23.55 23.74
CA ALA A 31 16.05 -22.98 24.79
C ALA A 31 15.65 -21.53 24.49
N TRP A 32 16.54 -20.76 23.83
CA TRP A 32 16.22 -19.38 23.42
C TRP A 32 15.22 -19.29 22.26
N THR A 33 15.08 -20.33 21.43
CA THR A 33 14.04 -20.34 20.39
C THR A 33 12.65 -20.62 20.93
N PHE A 34 12.54 -21.25 22.11
CA PHE A 34 11.25 -21.51 22.77
C PHE A 34 10.71 -20.32 23.59
N LEU A 35 11.57 -19.34 23.91
CA LEU A 35 11.19 -18.12 24.62
C LEU A 35 11.15 -16.89 23.70
N ALA A 36 10.93 -17.09 22.40
CA ALA A 36 10.51 -15.99 21.53
C ALA A 36 9.01 -15.75 21.79
N PRO A 37 8.58 -14.52 22.16
CA PRO A 37 7.17 -14.22 22.13
C PRO A 37 6.68 -14.48 20.70
N ALA A 38 5.48 -15.05 20.57
CA ALA A 38 4.82 -15.20 19.28
C ALA A 38 4.85 -13.85 18.56
N ARG A 39 5.82 -13.68 17.66
CA ARG A 39 5.90 -12.53 16.78
C ARG A 39 4.63 -12.63 15.97
N GLY A 40 3.74 -11.66 16.19
CA GLY A 40 2.44 -11.61 15.55
C GLY A 40 2.59 -11.93 14.07
N SER A 41 1.60 -12.65 13.54
CA SER A 41 1.45 -12.91 12.11
C SER A 41 1.60 -11.58 11.38
N PHE A 42 2.79 -11.32 10.86
CA PHE A 42 3.03 -10.22 9.97
C PHE A 42 2.60 -10.74 8.60
N ASP A 43 1.50 -10.22 8.07
CA ASP A 43 1.14 -10.40 6.67
C ASP A 43 2.18 -9.67 5.80
N LEU A 44 3.31 -10.33 5.58
CA LEU A 44 4.54 -9.80 4.98
C LEU A 44 4.68 -10.11 3.49
N ILE A 45 3.56 -10.18 2.75
CA ILE A 45 3.60 -10.41 1.31
C ILE A 45 2.79 -9.32 0.63
N GLY A 46 3.45 -8.18 0.33
CA GLY A 46 2.91 -7.12 -0.53
C GLY A 46 3.11 -5.71 0.02
N GLN A 47 2.70 -5.45 1.26
CA GLN A 47 2.63 -4.08 1.78
C GLN A 47 4.01 -3.45 2.05
N SER A 48 4.96 -4.21 2.60
CA SER A 48 6.33 -3.74 2.86
C SER A 48 7.12 -3.36 1.60
N ILE A 49 6.80 -3.94 0.44
CA ILE A 49 7.46 -3.61 -0.83
C ILE A 49 6.84 -2.35 -1.43
N LYS A 50 5.51 -2.23 -1.38
CA LYS A 50 4.75 -1.04 -1.82
C LYS A 50 5.17 0.20 -1.05
N ASP A 51 5.32 0.08 0.27
CA ASP A 51 5.81 1.17 1.12
C ASP A 51 7.26 1.57 0.82
N ALA A 52 8.11 0.62 0.42
CA ALA A 52 9.49 0.89 0.02
C ALA A 52 9.59 1.58 -1.34
N LEU A 53 8.61 1.38 -2.23
CA LEU A 53 8.49 2.03 -3.54
C LEU A 53 7.63 3.31 -3.50
N ALA A 54 7.00 3.62 -2.36
CA ALA A 54 6.03 4.70 -2.19
C ALA A 54 4.86 4.64 -3.20
N GLU A 55 4.48 3.44 -3.63
CA GLU A 55 3.38 3.19 -4.56
C GLU A 55 2.15 2.67 -3.81
N TYR A 56 1.04 3.38 -3.96
CA TYR A 56 -0.21 3.09 -3.25
C TYR A 56 -1.35 2.83 -4.24
N THR A 57 -1.83 1.59 -4.31
CA THR A 57 -2.88 1.16 -5.24
C THR A 57 -4.25 1.24 -4.58
N LEU A 58 -5.05 2.27 -4.91
CA LEU A 58 -6.36 2.48 -4.29
C LEU A 58 -7.38 1.40 -4.62
N THR A 59 -7.25 0.72 -5.77
CA THR A 59 -8.15 -0.36 -6.17
C THR A 59 -8.03 -1.61 -5.29
N ASP A 60 -6.93 -1.73 -4.51
CA ASP A 60 -6.74 -2.85 -3.58
C ASP A 60 -7.85 -2.97 -2.55
N ILE A 61 -8.55 -1.87 -2.28
CA ILE A 61 -9.75 -1.86 -1.42
C ILE A 61 -10.77 -2.91 -1.86
N MET A 62 -10.95 -3.12 -3.17
CA MET A 62 -12.00 -3.99 -3.72
C MET A 62 -11.62 -5.48 -3.71
N ASN A 63 -10.35 -5.83 -3.47
CA ASN A 63 -9.85 -7.21 -3.63
C ASN A 63 -10.48 -8.21 -2.65
N ASN A 64 -11.02 -7.75 -1.52
CA ASN A 64 -11.60 -8.62 -0.50
C ASN A 64 -13.06 -9.05 -0.80
N ASN A 65 -13.63 -8.66 -1.95
CA ASN A 65 -15.02 -8.97 -2.36
C ASN A 65 -16.10 -8.60 -1.33
N GLN A 66 -15.82 -7.65 -0.44
CA GLN A 66 -16.75 -7.23 0.62
C GLN A 66 -17.73 -6.16 0.16
N PHE A 67 -17.54 -5.58 -1.03
CA PHE A 67 -18.34 -4.48 -1.54
C PHE A 67 -19.44 -4.97 -2.48
N ALA A 68 -20.68 -4.55 -2.20
CA ALA A 68 -21.79 -4.73 -3.12
C ALA A 68 -21.72 -3.69 -4.26
N GLY A 69 -22.27 -4.04 -5.43
CA GLY A 69 -22.38 -3.11 -6.56
C GLY A 69 -21.11 -2.97 -7.40
N ILE A 70 -20.14 -3.88 -7.26
CA ILE A 70 -18.94 -3.94 -8.11
C ILE A 70 -19.03 -5.15 -9.04
N GLU A 71 -18.84 -4.90 -10.33
CA GLU A 71 -18.71 -5.93 -11.36
C GLU A 71 -17.29 -5.93 -11.91
N PHE A 72 -16.86 -7.08 -12.43
CA PHE A 72 -15.60 -7.20 -13.15
C PHE A 72 -15.82 -7.04 -14.65
N GLY A 73 -14.95 -6.28 -15.29
CA GLY A 73 -14.88 -6.15 -16.74
C GLY A 73 -13.43 -6.20 -17.21
N GLU A 74 -13.23 -5.89 -18.48
CA GLU A 74 -11.91 -5.83 -19.11
C GLU A 74 -11.59 -4.40 -19.53
N ALA A 75 -10.35 -3.98 -19.27
CA ALA A 75 -9.78 -2.74 -19.78
C ALA A 75 -9.32 -2.90 -21.25
N GLU A 76 -8.91 -1.79 -21.87
CA GLU A 76 -8.45 -1.79 -23.28
C GLU A 76 -7.25 -2.70 -23.54
N ASP A 77 -6.42 -2.90 -22.50
CA ASP A 77 -5.24 -3.77 -22.51
C ASP A 77 -5.57 -5.24 -22.18
N GLY A 78 -6.84 -5.57 -21.93
CA GLY A 78 -7.29 -6.92 -21.55
C GLY A 78 -7.05 -7.27 -20.08
N PHE A 79 -6.55 -6.34 -19.26
CA PHE A 79 -6.41 -6.55 -17.81
C PHE A 79 -7.76 -6.34 -17.11
N PRO A 80 -7.97 -6.95 -15.93
CA PRO A 80 -9.22 -6.82 -15.19
C PRO A 80 -9.45 -5.37 -14.76
N ALA A 81 -10.69 -4.91 -14.94
CA ALA A 81 -11.16 -3.60 -14.53
C ALA A 81 -12.38 -3.72 -13.61
N PHE A 82 -12.50 -2.78 -12.69
CA PHE A 82 -13.67 -2.67 -11.82
C PHE A 82 -14.72 -1.77 -12.46
N ARG A 83 -15.95 -2.29 -12.54
CA ARG A 83 -17.12 -1.55 -12.98
C ARG A 83 -18.00 -1.24 -11.77
N PHE A 84 -18.15 0.04 -11.49
CA PHE A 84 -19.00 0.54 -10.41
C PHE A 84 -20.45 0.66 -10.89
N LEU A 85 -21.36 -0.05 -10.23
CA LEU A 85 -22.80 0.13 -10.41
C LEU A 85 -23.29 1.36 -9.64
N GLN A 86 -24.50 1.81 -9.94
CA GLN A 86 -25.10 2.96 -9.23
C GLN A 86 -25.36 2.67 -7.74
N THR A 87 -25.41 1.40 -7.35
CA THR A 87 -25.56 0.93 -5.97
C THR A 87 -24.24 0.71 -5.25
N ALA A 88 -23.09 0.92 -5.92
CA ALA A 88 -21.79 0.74 -5.32
C ALA A 88 -21.53 1.76 -4.21
N ASP A 89 -21.15 1.27 -3.03
CA ASP A 89 -20.64 2.10 -1.93
C ASP A 89 -19.30 1.51 -1.46
N VAL A 90 -18.20 2.07 -1.96
CA VAL A 90 -16.84 1.59 -1.72
C VAL A 90 -16.10 2.63 -0.89
N LYS A 91 -15.92 2.31 0.39
CA LYS A 91 -15.26 3.17 1.38
C LYS A 91 -14.35 2.35 2.27
N SER A 92 -13.21 2.92 2.65
CA SER A 92 -12.36 2.38 3.71
C SER A 92 -11.71 3.53 4.46
N PRO A 93 -11.26 3.29 5.70
CA PRO A 93 -10.37 4.23 6.37
C PRO A 93 -9.13 4.48 5.49
N TYR A 94 -8.89 5.73 5.10
CA TYR A 94 -7.84 6.06 4.13
C TYR A 94 -6.44 5.57 4.57
N ARG A 95 -6.19 5.46 5.88
CA ARG A 95 -4.95 4.95 6.48
C ARG A 95 -4.63 3.49 6.15
N MET A 96 -5.61 2.73 5.64
CA MET A 96 -5.39 1.37 5.16
C MET A 96 -4.68 1.34 3.81
N LEU A 97 -4.80 2.41 3.01
CA LEU A 97 -4.33 2.46 1.62
C LEU A 97 -3.29 3.55 1.38
N LEU A 98 -3.36 4.65 2.13
CA LEU A 98 -2.55 5.84 1.95
C LEU A 98 -1.72 6.13 3.20
N PRO A 99 -0.52 6.71 3.03
CA PRO A 99 0.31 7.14 4.14
C PRO A 99 -0.33 8.31 4.89
N GLU A 100 0.22 8.63 6.06
CA GLU A 100 -0.24 9.79 6.85
C GLU A 100 -0.11 11.11 6.10
N LYS A 101 0.98 11.24 5.34
CA LYS A 101 1.33 12.44 4.59
C LYS A 101 1.75 12.01 3.20
N LEU A 102 1.19 12.70 2.21
CA LEU A 102 1.63 12.63 0.83
C LEU A 102 2.53 13.85 0.59
N TYR A 103 3.79 13.62 0.19
CA TYR A 103 4.74 14.68 -0.15
C TYR A 103 4.62 15.03 -1.64
N GLU A 104 5.72 15.01 -2.39
CA GLU A 104 5.67 15.04 -3.84
C GLU A 104 5.09 13.70 -4.32
N PHE A 105 3.95 13.74 -5.02
CA PHE A 105 3.26 12.55 -5.49
C PHE A 105 2.72 12.74 -6.91
N ALA A 106 2.47 11.61 -7.56
CA ALA A 106 1.71 11.53 -8.80
C ALA A 106 0.48 10.64 -8.58
N ILE A 107 -0.59 10.92 -9.33
CA ILE A 107 -1.80 10.10 -9.34
C ILE A 107 -1.94 9.54 -10.75
N LEU A 108 -1.96 8.22 -10.88
CA LEU A 108 -2.20 7.51 -12.12
C LEU A 108 -3.59 6.89 -12.05
N ILE A 109 -4.45 7.17 -13.03
CA ILE A 109 -5.81 6.61 -13.08
C ILE A 109 -6.18 6.28 -14.51
N THR A 110 -6.47 5.00 -14.76
CA THR A 110 -7.14 4.56 -15.98
C THR A 110 -8.63 4.45 -15.73
N TYR A 111 -9.46 5.10 -16.53
CA TYR A 111 -10.91 5.11 -16.36
C TYR A 111 -11.69 5.15 -17.68
N ARG A 112 -12.92 4.67 -17.62
CA ARG A 112 -13.92 4.77 -18.68
C ARG A 112 -15.22 5.31 -18.07
N GLN A 113 -15.70 6.44 -18.59
CA GLN A 113 -16.93 7.04 -18.09
C GLN A 113 -18.16 6.25 -18.55
N SER A 114 -18.99 5.82 -17.60
CA SER A 114 -20.31 5.21 -17.85
C SER A 114 -21.46 6.20 -17.68
N SER A 115 -21.21 7.38 -17.11
CA SER A 115 -22.21 8.38 -16.77
C SER A 115 -21.79 9.78 -17.20
N LEU A 116 -22.71 10.51 -17.83
CA LEU A 116 -22.51 11.91 -18.23
C LEU A 116 -22.59 12.90 -17.06
N LYS A 117 -23.05 12.45 -15.88
CA LYS A 117 -23.17 13.31 -14.69
C LYS A 117 -21.81 13.66 -14.07
N GLY A 118 -20.74 12.95 -14.43
CA GLY A 118 -19.45 13.08 -13.77
C GLY A 118 -19.44 12.44 -12.38
N GLY A 119 -18.52 12.87 -11.52
CA GLY A 119 -18.31 12.33 -10.18
C GLY A 119 -16.83 12.29 -9.79
N TYR A 120 -16.50 11.70 -8.65
CA TYR A 120 -15.12 11.50 -8.23
C TYR A 120 -14.60 10.13 -8.69
N LEU A 121 -13.41 10.11 -9.28
CA LEU A 121 -12.69 8.85 -9.54
C LEU A 121 -12.15 8.25 -8.24
N PHE A 122 -11.72 9.11 -7.33
CA PHE A 122 -11.50 8.80 -5.92
C PHE A 122 -11.63 10.09 -5.10
N SER A 123 -11.88 9.94 -3.81
CA SER A 123 -11.87 11.05 -2.86
C SER A 123 -11.51 10.57 -1.46
N VAL A 124 -10.64 11.33 -0.80
CA VAL A 124 -10.48 11.31 0.65
C VAL A 124 -11.40 12.37 1.21
N VAL A 125 -12.29 11.97 2.10
CA VAL A 125 -13.28 12.86 2.74
C VAL A 125 -12.99 12.98 4.23
N ASN A 126 -13.49 14.04 4.85
CA ASN A 126 -13.50 14.15 6.30
C ASN A 126 -14.35 13.02 6.93
N PRO A 127 -14.20 12.73 8.24
CA PRO A 127 -14.96 11.67 8.91
C PRO A 127 -16.49 11.79 8.88
N LEU A 128 -17.02 12.94 8.47
CA LEU A 128 -18.45 13.19 8.34
C LEU A 128 -18.96 13.00 6.90
N ASP A 129 -18.08 12.63 5.95
CA ASP A 129 -18.38 12.48 4.52
C ASP A 129 -18.94 13.77 3.86
N THR A 130 -18.65 14.94 4.43
CA THR A 130 -19.19 16.24 3.96
C THR A 130 -18.22 17.05 3.12
N VAL A 131 -16.91 16.89 3.33
CA VAL A 131 -15.86 17.69 2.71
C VAL A 131 -14.82 16.77 2.08
N VAL A 132 -14.60 16.92 0.77
CA VAL A 132 -13.51 16.25 0.05
C VAL A 132 -12.20 16.96 0.38
N GLN A 133 -11.27 16.28 1.05
CA GLN A 133 -9.96 16.81 1.40
C GLN A 133 -8.95 16.68 0.25
N LEU A 134 -9.05 15.59 -0.51
CA LEU A 134 -8.24 15.32 -1.71
C LEU A 134 -9.05 14.44 -2.66
N GLY A 135 -9.02 14.71 -3.97
CA GLY A 135 -9.65 13.81 -4.93
C GLY A 135 -9.49 14.25 -6.37
N VAL A 136 -9.83 13.36 -7.29
CA VAL A 136 -9.91 13.66 -8.73
C VAL A 136 -11.36 13.65 -9.16
N HIS A 137 -11.83 14.81 -9.63
CA HIS A 137 -13.22 15.07 -9.97
C HIS A 137 -13.41 15.18 -11.48
N LEU A 138 -14.40 14.47 -12.01
CA LEU A 138 -14.90 14.59 -13.37
C LEU A 138 -16.14 15.49 -13.35
N SER A 139 -16.12 16.62 -14.07
CA SER A 139 -17.32 17.42 -14.24
C SER A 139 -18.38 16.67 -15.05
N PRO A 140 -19.65 17.10 -14.99
CA PRO A 140 -20.64 16.70 -15.97
C PRO A 140 -20.15 16.98 -17.38
N VAL A 141 -20.55 16.14 -18.33
CA VAL A 141 -20.25 16.33 -19.75
C VAL A 141 -21.13 17.43 -20.31
N VAL A 142 -20.53 18.48 -20.86
CA VAL A 142 -21.20 19.61 -21.49
C VAL A 142 -20.57 19.83 -22.86
N LYS A 143 -21.40 19.89 -23.91
CA LYS A 143 -20.94 20.07 -25.31
C LYS A 143 -19.80 19.10 -25.69
N ASN A 144 -19.99 17.81 -25.40
CA ASN A 144 -19.01 16.74 -25.68
C ASN A 144 -17.63 16.93 -25.03
N SER A 145 -17.56 17.65 -23.91
CA SER A 145 -16.33 17.82 -23.14
C SER A 145 -16.63 17.77 -21.64
N TYR A 146 -15.63 17.41 -20.86
CA TYR A 146 -15.68 17.46 -19.40
C TYR A 146 -14.31 17.85 -18.85
N ASN A 147 -14.29 18.31 -17.62
CA ASN A 147 -13.05 18.65 -16.93
C ASN A 147 -12.66 17.56 -15.94
N VAL A 148 -11.40 17.15 -15.99
CA VAL A 148 -10.73 16.38 -14.95
C VAL A 148 -10.02 17.38 -14.04
N SER A 149 -10.43 17.45 -12.77
CA SER A 149 -9.87 18.41 -11.81
C SER A 149 -9.27 17.71 -10.60
N LEU A 150 -8.06 18.10 -10.22
CA LEU A 150 -7.50 17.77 -8.91
C LEU A 150 -8.11 18.72 -7.89
N VAL A 151 -8.77 18.17 -6.88
CA VAL A 151 -9.44 18.91 -5.80
C VAL A 151 -8.66 18.71 -4.51
N TYR A 152 -8.45 19.79 -3.78
CA TYR A 152 -7.83 19.78 -2.46
C TYR A 152 -8.47 20.83 -1.56
N THR A 153 -8.66 20.48 -0.30
CA THR A 153 -9.18 21.39 0.74
C THR A 153 -8.13 21.54 1.83
N GLN A 154 -7.77 22.79 2.14
CA GLN A 154 -6.89 23.09 3.28
C GLN A 154 -7.62 22.80 4.59
N ALA A 155 -6.88 22.44 5.65
CA ALA A 155 -7.47 22.00 6.92
C ALA A 155 -8.35 23.06 7.61
N ASP A 156 -8.14 24.34 7.31
CA ASP A 156 -8.88 25.49 7.83
C ASP A 156 -10.08 25.89 6.94
N GLN A 157 -10.27 25.24 5.79
CA GLN A 157 -11.31 25.56 4.82
C GLN A 157 -12.40 24.49 4.79
N SER A 158 -13.64 24.94 4.67
CA SER A 158 -14.80 24.05 4.51
C SER A 158 -15.16 23.79 3.03
N ILE A 159 -14.50 24.47 2.10
CA ILE A 159 -14.79 24.42 0.67
C ILE A 159 -13.52 23.99 -0.07
N GLY A 160 -13.64 22.93 -0.88
CA GLY A 160 -12.53 22.46 -1.69
C GLY A 160 -12.20 23.35 -2.87
N ARG A 161 -10.90 23.46 -3.16
CA ARG A 161 -10.35 24.20 -4.28
C ARG A 161 -9.89 23.24 -5.37
N LYS A 162 -10.14 23.60 -6.63
CA LYS A 162 -9.51 22.92 -7.78
C LYS A 162 -8.07 23.43 -7.92
N LEU A 163 -7.10 22.55 -7.73
CA LEU A 163 -5.67 22.87 -7.88
C LEU A 163 -5.24 22.89 -9.34
N ALA A 164 -5.78 21.96 -10.13
CA ALA A 164 -5.57 21.87 -11.57
C ALA A 164 -6.87 21.39 -12.24
N SER A 165 -7.08 21.75 -13.50
CA SER A 165 -8.24 21.33 -14.27
C SER A 165 -7.88 21.21 -15.75
N PHE A 166 -8.17 20.05 -16.33
CA PHE A 166 -7.85 19.73 -17.72
C PHE A 166 -9.14 19.39 -18.47
N SER A 167 -9.34 20.02 -19.63
CA SER A 167 -10.49 19.75 -20.50
C SER A 167 -10.21 18.51 -21.35
N VAL A 168 -11.14 17.55 -21.32
CA VAL A 168 -11.06 16.28 -22.04
C VAL A 168 -12.29 16.13 -22.94
N ALA A 169 -12.07 15.70 -24.18
CA ALA A 169 -13.16 15.40 -25.10
C ALA A 169 -13.88 14.11 -24.65
N HIS A 170 -15.21 14.16 -24.60
CA HIS A 170 -16.01 12.99 -24.29
C HIS A 170 -16.18 12.12 -25.54
N VAL A 171 -15.71 10.88 -25.42
CA VAL A 171 -15.96 9.81 -26.39
C VAL A 171 -16.59 8.66 -25.61
N ALA A 172 -17.78 8.23 -26.03
CA ALA A 172 -18.51 7.16 -25.36
C ALA A 172 -17.68 5.87 -25.35
N GLU A 173 -17.70 5.18 -24.22
CA GLU A 173 -17.05 3.87 -24.02
C GLU A 173 -15.52 3.84 -24.23
N LYS A 174 -14.89 5.02 -24.31
CA LYS A 174 -13.43 5.15 -24.46
C LYS A 174 -12.72 5.12 -23.11
N TRP A 175 -11.62 4.38 -23.04
CA TRP A 175 -10.68 4.41 -21.93
C TRP A 175 -9.77 5.66 -21.99
N ASN A 176 -9.49 6.25 -20.84
CA ASN A 176 -8.60 7.39 -20.66
C ASN A 176 -7.63 7.08 -19.52
N SER A 177 -6.42 7.65 -19.57
CA SER A 177 -5.39 7.54 -18.53
C SER A 177 -4.74 8.90 -18.25
#